data_AF-A0A656K4E6-F1
#
_entry.id   AF-A0A656K4E6-F1
#
_cell.length_a   1.000
_cell.length_b   1.000
_cell.length_c   1.000
_cell.angle_alpha   90.00
_cell.angle_beta   90.00
_cell.angle_gamma   90.00
#
_symmetry.space_group_name_H-M   'P 1'
#
loop_
_entity.id
_entity.type
_entity.pdbx_description
1 polymer ?
#
loop_
_entity_poly.entity_id
_entity_poly.type
_entity_poly.pdbx_seq_one_letter_code
_entity_poly.pdbx_strand_id
1 'polypeptide(L)'
;MVKLDRYIGKSVFLAILAVLGIILGLVSLFAFIDEMGDINDTYTLLDALSYVMMTAPRRVYDTLPMAALIGCLIGLGTLASSSELTIMRAAGVSIGRIVWAVMKPMLLLMVAGVLVGEYVAPYAENQAQAARSLAQGSGDAQ
;
A
#
# COMPACT_ATOMS: atom_id res chain seq x y z
N MET A 1 23.36 20.32 1.27
CA MET A 1 21.93 20.26 0.87
C MET A 1 21.31 18.87 0.88
N VAL A 2 22.10 17.78 0.81
CA VAL A 2 21.61 16.38 0.91
C VAL A 2 20.78 16.10 2.18
N LYS A 3 21.04 16.81 3.28
CA LYS A 3 20.27 16.70 4.53
C LYS A 3 18.79 17.12 4.35
N LEU A 4 18.52 18.17 3.57
CA LEU A 4 17.16 18.67 3.33
C LEU A 4 16.37 17.67 2.47
N ASP A 5 16.96 17.24 1.35
CA ASP A 5 16.38 16.23 0.46
C ASP A 5 16.05 14.94 1.22
N ARG A 6 16.97 14.46 2.06
CA ARG A 6 16.78 13.24 2.84
C ARG A 6 15.73 13.42 3.94
N TYR A 7 15.62 14.61 4.53
CA TYR A 7 14.62 14.91 5.54
C TYR A 7 13.21 14.96 4.95
N ILE A 8 13.01 15.75 3.88
CA ILE A 8 11.74 15.81 3.14
C ILE A 8 11.37 14.41 2.64
N GLY A 9 12.34 13.72 2.03
CA GLY A 9 12.13 12.38 1.50
C GLY A 9 11.73 11.37 2.58
N LYS A 10 12.38 11.39 3.75
CA LYS A 10 12.03 10.50 4.88
C LYS A 10 10.64 10.81 5.44
N SER A 11 10.29 12.09 5.58
CA SER A 11 8.98 12.50 6.07
C SER A 11 7.86 12.03 5.13
N VAL A 12 8.00 12.29 3.84
CA VAL A 12 7.02 11.86 2.84
C VAL A 12 6.97 10.33 2.72
N PHE A 13 8.12 9.65 2.72
CA PHE A 13 8.16 8.18 2.68
C PHE A 13 7.42 7.55 3.86
N LEU A 14 7.63 8.05 5.08
CA LEU A 14 6.91 7.59 6.27
C LEU A 14 5.41 7.87 6.19
N ALA A 15 5.03 9.05 5.68
CA ALA A 15 3.62 9.39 5.48
C ALA A 15 2.95 8.46 4.46
N ILE A 16 3.61 8.14 3.34
CA ILE A 16 3.09 7.18 2.35
C ILE A 16 2.94 5.79 2.95
N LEU A 17 3.94 5.29 3.68
CA LEU A 17 3.85 3.98 4.33
C LEU A 17 2.74 3.92 5.37
N ALA A 18 2.56 4.97 6.17
CA ALA A 18 1.49 5.05 7.15
C ALA A 18 0.11 4.99 6.47
N VAL A 19 -0.10 5.79 5.42
CA VAL A 19 -1.35 5.81 4.66
C VAL A 19 -1.60 4.48 3.97
N LEU A 20 -0.58 3.88 3.34
CA LEU A 20 -0.67 2.57 2.71
C LEU A 20 -1.09 1.51 3.72
N GLY A 21 -0.48 1.51 4.92
CA GLY A 21 -0.84 0.58 5.99
C GLY A 21 -2.28 0.74 6.46
N ILE A 22 -2.77 1.97 6.59
CA ILE A 22 -4.15 2.26 6.97
C ILE A 22 -5.13 1.78 5.89
N ILE A 23 -4.90 2.14 4.63
CA ILE A 23 -5.77 1.75 3.52
C ILE A 23 -5.79 0.23 3.38
N LEU A 24 -4.60 -0.41 3.38
CA LEU A 24 -4.49 -1.86 3.25
C LEU A 24 -5.14 -2.59 4.42
N GLY A 25 -5.00 -2.09 5.64
CA GLY A 25 -5.67 -2.65 6.81
C GLY A 25 -7.19 -2.60 6.66
N LEU A 26 -7.74 -1.47 6.24
CA LEU A 26 -9.18 -1.32 6.00
C LEU A 26 -9.67 -2.23 4.86
N VAL A 27 -9.00 -2.26 3.71
CA VAL A 27 -9.37 -3.12 2.59
C VAL A 27 -9.29 -4.60 2.98
N SER A 28 -8.28 -4.98 3.76
CA SER A 28 -8.13 -6.36 4.23
C SER A 28 -9.22 -6.76 5.22
N LEU A 29 -9.62 -5.85 6.10
CA LEU A 29 -10.73 -6.04 7.02
C LEU A 29 -12.05 -6.21 6.27
N PHE A 30 -12.33 -5.37 5.26
CA PHE A 30 -13.55 -5.51 4.46
C PHE A 30 -13.61 -6.84 3.73
N ALA A 31 -12.52 -7.23 3.07
CA ALA A 31 -12.51 -8.52 2.39
C ALA A 31 -12.62 -9.71 3.34
N PHE A 32 -12.08 -9.60 4.56
CA PHE A 32 -12.27 -10.63 5.57
C PHE A 32 -13.74 -10.72 6.00
N ILE A 33 -14.42 -9.57 6.14
CA ILE A 33 -15.86 -9.53 6.43
C ILE A 33 -16.68 -10.14 5.29
N ASP A 34 -16.36 -9.81 4.04
CA ASP A 34 -17.05 -10.37 2.88
C ASP A 34 -16.90 -11.90 2.84
N GLU A 35 -15.71 -12.42 3.10
CA GLU A 35 -15.45 -13.87 3.09
C GLU A 35 -16.07 -14.60 4.29
N MET A 36 -16.40 -13.90 5.38
CA MET A 36 -17.19 -14.49 6.47
C MET A 36 -18.64 -14.80 6.05
N GLY A 37 -19.16 -14.10 5.04
CA GLY A 37 -20.49 -14.36 4.49
C GLY A 37 -20.59 -15.68 3.68
N ASP A 38 -19.44 -16.16 3.18
CA ASP A 38 -19.32 -17.35 2.32
C ASP A 38 -18.83 -18.60 3.08
N ILE A 39 -18.81 -18.55 4.43
CA ILE A 39 -18.39 -19.68 5.27
C ILE A 39 -19.43 -20.81 5.17
N ASN A 40 -18.99 -21.97 4.66
CA ASN A 40 -19.73 -23.23 4.61
C ASN A 40 -18.97 -24.33 5.40
N ASP A 41 -19.56 -25.51 5.58
CA ASP A 41 -18.94 -26.65 6.30
C ASP A 41 -17.55 -27.08 5.76
N THR A 42 -17.22 -26.71 4.52
CA THR A 42 -15.94 -27.01 3.85
C THR A 42 -14.95 -25.83 3.81
N TYR A 43 -15.37 -24.61 4.18
CA TYR A 43 -14.54 -23.41 4.11
C TYR A 43 -14.38 -22.78 5.49
N THR A 44 -13.19 -22.92 6.07
CA THR A 44 -12.96 -22.55 7.48
C THR A 44 -12.50 -21.09 7.60
N LEU A 45 -12.68 -20.48 8.77
CA LEU A 45 -12.10 -19.17 9.13
C LEU A 45 -10.58 -19.06 8.86
N LEU A 46 -9.85 -20.16 8.99
CA LEU A 46 -8.42 -20.25 8.67
C LEU A 46 -8.15 -20.11 7.16
N ASP A 47 -9.01 -20.67 6.31
CA ASP A 47 -8.90 -20.58 4.85
C ASP A 47 -9.18 -19.15 4.39
N ALA A 48 -10.23 -18.53 4.94
CA ALA A 48 -10.54 -17.11 4.70
C ALA A 48 -9.37 -16.18 5.08
N LEU A 49 -8.74 -16.40 6.25
CA LEU A 49 -7.58 -15.62 6.67
C LEU A 49 -6.37 -15.83 5.74
N SER A 50 -6.12 -17.07 5.32
CA SER A 50 -5.03 -17.39 4.39
C SER A 50 -5.25 -16.74 3.02
N TYR A 51 -6.49 -16.72 2.53
CA TYR A 51 -6.89 -16.06 1.28
C TYR A 51 -6.68 -14.54 1.34
N VAL A 52 -7.10 -13.90 2.44
CA VAL A 52 -6.87 -12.45 2.65
C VAL A 52 -5.38 -12.13 2.72
N MET A 53 -4.57 -12.99 3.33
CA MET A 53 -3.11 -12.80 3.38
C MET A 53 -2.44 -13.01 2.02
N MET A 54 -2.88 -14.00 1.22
CA MET A 54 -2.33 -14.22 -0.12
C MET A 54 -2.76 -13.16 -1.13
N THR A 55 -3.92 -12.54 -0.96
CA THR A 55 -4.37 -11.43 -1.81
C THR A 55 -3.80 -10.06 -1.36
N ALA A 56 -3.15 -9.99 -0.20
CA ALA A 56 -2.56 -8.76 0.31
C ALA A 56 -1.52 -8.10 -0.63
N PRO A 57 -0.56 -8.83 -1.26
CA PRO A 57 0.40 -8.23 -2.18
C PRO A 57 -0.25 -7.56 -3.38
N ARG A 58 -1.36 -8.14 -3.89
CA ARG A 58 -2.11 -7.53 -4.98
C ARG A 58 -2.79 -6.23 -4.55
N ARG A 59 -3.41 -6.24 -3.36
CA ARG A 59 -4.03 -5.04 -2.79
C ARG A 59 -3.03 -3.94 -2.50
N VAL A 60 -1.80 -4.27 -2.07
CA VAL A 60 -0.70 -3.30 -1.97
C VAL A 60 -0.54 -2.61 -3.32
N TYR A 61 -0.36 -3.37 -4.40
CA TYR A 61 -0.13 -2.83 -5.73
C TYR A 61 -1.26 -1.92 -6.21
N ASP A 62 -2.51 -2.36 -6.06
CA ASP A 62 -3.69 -1.60 -6.51
C ASP A 62 -3.87 -0.29 -5.71
N THR A 63 -3.54 -0.30 -4.42
CA THR A 63 -3.73 0.87 -3.54
C THR A 63 -2.51 1.80 -3.48
N LEU A 64 -1.36 1.38 -4.00
CA LEU A 64 -0.10 2.13 -3.93
C LEU A 64 -0.18 3.53 -4.55
N PRO A 65 -0.75 3.74 -5.75
CA PRO A 65 -0.80 5.08 -6.35
C PRO A 65 -1.64 6.06 -5.53
N MET A 66 -2.77 5.59 -4.98
CA MET A 66 -3.65 6.39 -4.13
C MET A 66 -2.99 6.70 -2.78
N ALA A 67 -2.36 5.71 -2.16
CA ALA A 67 -1.59 5.90 -0.93
C ALA A 67 -0.40 6.86 -1.13
N ALA A 68 0.27 6.80 -2.28
CA ALA A 68 1.37 7.71 -2.61
C ALA A 68 0.91 9.16 -2.75
N LEU A 69 -0.23 9.41 -3.40
CA LEU A 69 -0.81 10.75 -3.52
C LEU A 69 -1.19 11.32 -2.16
N ILE A 70 -1.98 10.57 -1.38
CA ILE A 70 -2.45 11.00 -0.06
C ILE A 70 -1.27 11.17 0.91
N GLY A 71 -0.33 10.22 0.90
CA GLY A 71 0.89 10.27 1.70
C GLY A 71 1.78 11.46 1.37
N CYS A 72 1.93 11.83 0.10
CA CYS A 72 2.63 13.05 -0.29
C CYS A 72 1.94 14.31 0.21
N LEU A 73 0.61 14.37 0.11
CA LEU A 73 -0.17 15.51 0.60
C LEU A 73 -0.03 15.67 2.12
N ILE A 74 -0.12 14.58 2.87
CA ILE A 74 0.07 14.58 4.32
C ILE A 74 1.52 14.91 4.68
N GLY A 75 2.50 14.29 4.01
CA GLY A 75 3.92 14.52 4.28
C GLY A 75 4.34 15.97 4.01
N LEU A 76 3.95 16.55 2.87
CA LEU A 76 4.19 17.97 2.61
C LEU A 76 3.33 18.88 3.49
N GLY A 77 2.09 18.48 3.77
CA GLY A 77 1.16 19.22 4.64
C GLY A 77 1.68 19.36 6.06
N THR A 78 2.28 18.31 6.61
CA THR A 78 2.91 18.35 7.95
C THR A 78 4.09 19.33 7.97
N LEU A 79 4.99 19.27 6.97
CA LEU A 79 6.10 20.23 6.83
C LEU A 79 5.62 21.68 6.60
N ALA A 80 4.50 21.86 5.92
CA ALA A 80 3.91 23.18 5.73
C ALA A 80 3.27 23.70 7.04
N SER A 81 2.60 22.83 7.80
CA SER A 81 1.95 23.18 9.07
C SER A 81 2.96 23.56 10.17
N SER A 82 4.15 22.94 10.18
CA SER A 82 5.24 23.29 11.08
C SER A 82 6.04 24.52 10.61
N SER A 83 5.59 25.20 9.54
CA SER A 83 6.28 26.31 8.87
C SER A 83 7.66 25.95 8.30
N GLU A 84 8.09 24.69 8.35
CA GLU A 84 9.39 24.24 7.82
C GLU A 84 9.47 24.48 6.31
N LEU A 85 8.41 24.16 5.56
CA LEU A 85 8.36 24.38 4.12
C LEU A 85 8.44 25.87 3.76
N THR A 86 7.81 26.72 4.57
CA THR A 86 7.82 28.17 4.42
C THR A 86 9.22 28.74 4.67
N ILE A 87 9.89 28.28 5.73
CA ILE A 87 11.26 28.69 6.06
C ILE A 87 12.25 28.25 4.97
N MET A 88 12.12 27.03 4.45
CA MET A 88 12.97 26.55 3.35
C MET A 88 12.86 27.44 2.11
N ARG A 89 11.62 27.83 1.75
CA ARG A 89 11.38 28.74 0.62
C ARG A 89 11.92 30.14 0.88
N ALA A 90 11.77 30.66 2.09
CA ALA A 90 12.31 31.97 2.50
C ALA A 90 13.86 31.98 2.46
N ALA A 91 14.50 30.84 2.72
CA ALA A 91 15.95 30.64 2.59
C ALA A 91 16.44 30.44 1.13
N GLY A 92 15.56 30.61 0.13
CA GLY A 92 15.92 30.54 -1.29
C GLY A 92 15.85 29.14 -1.91
N VAL A 93 15.22 28.15 -1.25
CA VAL A 93 14.99 26.83 -1.86
C VAL A 93 13.86 26.90 -2.87
N SER A 94 14.14 26.53 -4.13
CA SER A 94 13.14 26.51 -5.20
C SER A 94 12.11 25.40 -5.03
N ILE A 95 10.88 25.65 -5.48
CA ILE A 95 9.78 24.67 -5.44
C ILE A 95 10.14 23.42 -6.24
N GLY A 96 10.77 23.57 -7.41
CA GLY A 96 11.20 22.43 -8.23
C GLY A 96 12.15 21.47 -7.50
N ARG A 97 13.00 21.98 -6.61
CA ARG A 97 13.87 21.12 -5.78
C ARG A 97 13.07 20.34 -4.74
N ILE A 98 12.08 20.96 -4.10
CA ILE A 98 11.19 20.30 -3.14
C ILE A 98 10.44 19.17 -3.86
N VAL A 99 9.89 19.44 -5.04
CA VAL A 99 9.22 18.42 -5.87
C VAL A 99 10.18 17.27 -6.17
N TRP A 100 11.42 17.57 -6.58
CA TRP A 100 12.42 16.53 -6.84
C TRP A 100 12.78 15.69 -5.61
N ALA A 101 12.85 16.31 -4.42
CA ALA A 101 13.10 15.61 -3.17
C ALA A 101 11.97 14.63 -2.81
N VAL A 102 10.72 14.97 -3.15
CA VAL A 102 9.54 14.12 -2.98
C VAL A 102 9.42 13.03 -4.05
N MET A 103 9.83 13.33 -5.28
CA MET A 103 9.82 12.36 -6.37
C MET A 103 10.71 11.15 -6.11
N LYS A 104 11.85 11.32 -5.43
CA LYS A 104 12.79 10.21 -5.13
C LYS A 104 12.13 9.06 -4.33
N PRO A 105 11.54 9.28 -3.14
CA PRO A 105 10.88 8.21 -2.39
C PRO A 105 9.63 7.68 -3.11
N MET A 106 8.90 8.53 -3.84
CA MET A 106 7.74 8.10 -4.63
C MET A 106 8.14 7.11 -5.74
N LEU A 107 9.18 7.44 -6.52
CA LEU A 107 9.72 6.55 -7.55
C LEU A 107 10.24 5.24 -6.96
N LEU A 108 10.96 5.32 -5.84
CA LEU A 108 11.46 4.14 -5.15
C LEU A 108 10.31 3.20 -4.73
N LEU A 109 9.25 3.76 -4.15
CA LEU A 109 8.06 2.98 -3.77
C LEU A 109 7.30 2.44 -4.99
N MET A 110 7.17 3.21 -6.07
CA MET A 110 6.52 2.74 -7.29
C MET A 110 7.29 1.58 -7.93
N VAL A 111 8.62 1.68 -8.05
CA VAL A 111 9.44 0.59 -8.60
C VAL A 111 9.36 -0.64 -7.71
N ALA A 112 9.49 -0.48 -6.38
CA ALA A 112 9.34 -1.58 -5.44
C ALA A 112 7.93 -2.20 -5.52
N GLY A 113 6.90 -1.36 -5.67
CA GLY A 113 5.51 -1.75 -5.82
C GLY A 113 5.25 -2.57 -7.07
N VAL A 114 5.76 -2.12 -8.22
CA VAL A 114 5.66 -2.85 -9.49
C VAL A 114 6.38 -4.19 -9.40
N LEU A 115 7.59 -4.24 -8.83
CA LEU A 115 8.30 -5.51 -8.66
C LEU A 115 7.53 -6.49 -7.77
N VAL A 116 6.91 -6.02 -6.68
CA VAL A 116 6.08 -6.89 -5.84
C VAL A 116 4.79 -7.29 -6.58
N GLY A 117 4.15 -6.35 -7.28
CA GLY A 117 2.92 -6.58 -8.04
C GLY A 117 3.09 -7.52 -9.22
N GLU A 118 4.24 -7.49 -9.89
CA GLU A 118 4.48 -8.27 -11.10
C GLU A 118 5.05 -9.67 -10.80
N TYR A 119 5.86 -9.81 -9.74
CA TYR A 119 6.47 -11.10 -9.39
C TYR A 119 5.74 -11.85 -8.27
N VAL A 120 5.24 -11.15 -7.25
CA VAL A 120 4.64 -11.77 -6.05
C VAL A 120 3.13 -11.90 -6.20
N ALA A 121 2.45 -10.86 -6.71
CA ALA A 121 1.00 -10.86 -6.78
C ALA A 121 0.41 -11.96 -7.69
N PRO A 122 0.89 -12.24 -8.93
CA PRO A 122 0.29 -13.28 -9.75
C PRO A 122 0.51 -14.68 -9.17
N TYR A 123 1.64 -14.91 -8.52
CA TYR A 123 1.92 -16.20 -7.87
C TYR A 123 0.99 -16.43 -6.68
N ALA A 124 0.81 -15.41 -5.84
CA ALA A 124 -0.06 -15.49 -4.67
C ALA A 124 -1.55 -15.57 -5.07
N GLU A 125 -1.97 -14.81 -6.07
CA GLU A 125 -3.35 -14.80 -6.59
C GLU A 125 -3.72 -16.16 -7.20
N ASN A 126 -2.87 -16.73 -8.04
CA ASN A 126 -3.13 -18.04 -8.66
C ASN A 126 -3.26 -19.14 -7.61
N GLN A 127 -2.43 -19.10 -6.56
CA GLN A 127 -2.47 -20.09 -5.49
C GLN A 127 -3.71 -19.89 -4.60
N ALA A 128 -4.13 -18.64 -4.35
CA ALA A 128 -5.33 -18.32 -3.57
C ALA A 128 -6.60 -18.75 -4.31
N GLN A 129 -6.70 -18.48 -5.61
CA GLN A 129 -7.82 -18.91 -6.44
C GLN A 129 -7.88 -20.42 -6.62
N ALA A 130 -6.73 -21.09 -6.75
CA ALA A 130 -6.65 -22.55 -6.78
C ALA A 130 -7.13 -23.17 -5.46
N ALA A 131 -6.73 -22.62 -4.31
CA ALA A 131 -7.19 -23.09 -3.01
C ALA A 131 -8.70 -22.89 -2.81
N ARG A 132 -9.24 -21.72 -3.19
CA ARG A 132 -10.68 -21.42 -3.11
C ARG A 132 -11.51 -22.34 -4.01
N SER A 133 -11.09 -22.55 -5.25
CA SER A 133 -11.80 -23.41 -6.21
C SER A 133 -11.77 -24.89 -5.83
N LEU A 134 -10.66 -25.39 -5.24
CA LEU A 134 -10.60 -26.75 -4.70
C LEU A 134 -11.51 -26.93 -3.48
N ALA A 135 -11.55 -25.94 -2.58
CA ALA A 135 -12.42 -25.98 -1.41
C ALA A 135 -13.91 -25.94 -1.80
N GLN A 136 -14.29 -25.05 -2.71
CA GLN A 136 -15.68 -24.93 -3.20
C GLN A 136 -16.10 -26.11 -4.08
N GLY A 137 -15.24 -26.58 -5.00
CA GLY A 137 -15.54 -27.70 -5.90
C GLY A 137 -15.65 -29.06 -5.20
N SER A 138 -15.10 -29.19 -3.98
CA SER A 138 -15.28 -30.40 -3.16
C SER A 138 -16.65 -30.50 -2.48
N GLY A 139 -17.39 -29.38 -2.39
CA GLY A 139 -18.74 -29.34 -1.83
C GLY A 139 -19.84 -29.79 -2.80
N ASP A 140 -19.64 -29.66 -4.12
CA ASP A 140 -20.64 -30.04 -5.15
C ASP A 140 -20.62 -31.54 -5.51
N ALA A 141 -19.68 -32.31 -4.93
CA ALA A 141 -19.48 -33.73 -5.25
C ALA A 141 -20.06 -34.71 -4.20
N GLN A 142 -20.87 -34.24 -3.25
CA GLN A 142 -21.59 -35.07 -2.27
C GLN A 142 -23.10 -34.95 -2.39
#